data_AF-A0A927WWC6-F1
#
_entry.id   AF-A0A927WWC6-F1
#
_cell.length_a   1.000
_cell.length_b   1.000
_cell.length_c   1.000
_cell.angle_alpha   90.00
_cell.angle_beta   90.00
_cell.angle_gamma   90.00
#
_symmetry.space_group_name_H-M   'P 1'
#
loop_
_entity.id
_entity.type
_entity.pdbx_description
1 polymer ?
#
loop_
_entity_poly.entity_id
_entity_poly.type
_entity_poly.pdbx_seq_one_letter_code
_entity_poly.pdbx_strand_id
1 'polypeptide(L)'
;MNIENHVIMKMYQMLLAIRDSAEYALLNVSYQPHIFYLRKSLLEESLREGPFVDMLRANKEAGQNIYNNLYNMYRDIFVDCKYLKVEDDNISRFDQDNVELLEQLIGNYYVVYDILDYNINVFENLNKEIIELSKSSHEYFIILYSYILLVNLLQQKNVSLVTNNDKQYISLVSLYYFFKDRVKTEDEELKLILEKVESVISMFAVDNKDTDIVDFITNLYESMDSLISEKEKNWQKDYQASISLLKMDTSGEN
;
A
#
# COMPACT_ATOMS: atom_id res chain seq x y z
N MET A 1 -1.56 22.21 -16.74
CA MET A 1 -2.48 21.62 -15.73
C MET A 1 -2.77 22.71 -14.70
N ASN A 2 -3.98 22.78 -14.13
CA ASN A 2 -4.21 23.75 -13.04
C ASN A 2 -3.47 23.29 -11.76
N ILE A 3 -3.20 24.21 -10.85
CA ILE A 3 -2.46 23.93 -9.61
C ILE A 3 -3.10 22.80 -8.80
N GLU A 4 -4.44 22.75 -8.75
CA GLU A 4 -5.20 21.73 -8.03
C GLU A 4 -4.91 20.32 -8.56
N ASN A 5 -5.04 20.12 -9.88
CA ASN A 5 -4.71 18.85 -10.52
C ASN A 5 -3.22 18.49 -10.33
N HIS A 6 -2.31 19.47 -10.34
CA HIS A 6 -0.88 19.23 -10.07
C HIS A 6 -0.64 18.73 -8.64
N VAL A 7 -1.27 19.36 -7.65
CA VAL A 7 -1.20 18.95 -6.25
C VAL A 7 -1.71 17.52 -6.09
N ILE A 8 -2.89 17.22 -6.64
CA ILE A 8 -3.52 15.90 -6.59
C ILE A 8 -2.61 14.84 -7.23
N MET A 9 -2.03 15.12 -8.40
CA MET A 9 -1.12 14.18 -9.06
C MET A 9 0.14 13.90 -8.26
N LYS A 10 0.72 14.90 -7.59
CA LYS A 10 1.89 14.69 -6.73
C LYS A 10 1.55 13.84 -5.50
N MET A 11 0.39 14.04 -4.89
CA MET A 11 -0.09 13.17 -3.80
C MET A 11 -0.34 11.74 -4.29
N TYR A 12 -0.95 11.60 -5.48
CA TYR A 12 -1.19 10.32 -6.12
C TYR A 12 0.13 9.56 -6.35
N GLN A 13 1.15 10.20 -6.93
CA GLN A 13 2.46 9.56 -7.13
C GLN A 13 3.10 9.08 -5.81
N MET A 14 2.94 9.84 -4.72
CA MET A 14 3.41 9.41 -3.41
C MET A 14 2.66 8.16 -2.93
N LEU A 15 1.33 8.12 -3.07
CA LEU A 15 0.53 6.94 -2.71
C LEU A 15 0.95 5.69 -3.47
N LEU A 16 1.25 5.85 -4.76
CA LEU A 16 1.72 4.74 -5.59
C LEU A 16 3.03 4.17 -5.09
N ALA A 17 3.99 5.04 -4.77
CA ALA A 17 5.25 4.60 -4.23
C ALA A 17 5.09 3.93 -2.85
N ILE A 18 4.21 4.43 -1.98
CA ILE A 18 3.90 3.79 -0.68
C ILE A 18 3.22 2.42 -0.89
N ARG A 19 2.18 2.37 -1.73
CA ARG A 19 1.45 1.14 -2.07
C ARG A 19 2.40 0.08 -2.60
N ASP A 20 3.21 0.42 -3.58
CA ASP A 20 4.11 -0.53 -4.25
C ASP A 20 5.24 -0.98 -3.31
N SER A 21 5.58 -0.18 -2.31
CA SER A 21 6.52 -0.59 -1.25
C SER A 21 5.97 -1.70 -0.36
N ALA A 22 4.64 -1.90 -0.33
CA ALA A 22 4.01 -3.02 0.37
C ALA A 22 4.45 -4.38 -0.17
N GLU A 23 4.82 -4.45 -1.44
CA GLU A 23 5.35 -5.67 -2.04
C GLU A 23 6.58 -6.21 -1.29
N TYR A 24 7.38 -5.34 -0.67
CA TYR A 24 8.53 -5.79 0.13
C TYR A 24 8.13 -6.59 1.38
N ALA A 25 6.86 -6.57 1.77
CA ALA A 25 6.32 -7.44 2.81
C ALA A 25 5.93 -8.85 2.29
N LEU A 26 6.15 -9.17 1.01
CA LEU A 26 5.97 -10.52 0.47
C LEU A 26 7.18 -11.42 0.76
N LEU A 27 6.89 -12.67 1.10
CA LEU A 27 7.86 -13.72 1.38
C LEU A 27 8.47 -14.31 0.13
N ASN A 28 9.75 -14.67 0.19
CA ASN A 28 10.45 -15.40 -0.87
C ASN A 28 10.40 -14.71 -2.24
N VAL A 29 10.06 -13.42 -2.26
CA VAL A 29 10.12 -12.57 -3.45
C VAL A 29 11.42 -11.78 -3.39
N SER A 30 12.11 -11.75 -4.52
CA SER A 30 13.35 -11.03 -4.74
C SER A 30 13.07 -9.95 -5.77
N TYR A 31 13.34 -8.70 -5.40
CA TYR A 31 13.06 -7.54 -6.24
C TYR A 31 14.32 -7.02 -6.89
N GLN A 32 14.18 -6.54 -8.12
CA GLN A 32 15.27 -5.94 -8.85
C GLN A 32 15.64 -4.57 -8.24
N PRO A 33 16.94 -4.27 -7.99
CA PRO A 33 17.37 -3.02 -7.35
C PRO A 33 16.88 -1.75 -8.05
N HIS A 34 16.73 -1.76 -9.38
CA HIS A 34 16.25 -0.60 -10.11
C HIS A 34 14.83 -0.15 -9.69
N ILE A 35 13.95 -1.09 -9.32
CA ILE A 35 12.59 -0.80 -8.84
C ILE A 35 12.67 -0.11 -7.47
N PHE A 36 13.54 -0.61 -6.59
CA PHE A 36 13.79 -0.02 -5.28
C PHE A 36 14.31 1.42 -5.40
N TYR A 37 15.31 1.67 -6.25
CA TYR A 37 15.85 3.01 -6.44
C TYR A 37 14.86 3.96 -7.11
N LEU A 38 14.00 3.45 -8.01
CA LEU A 38 12.91 4.24 -8.58
C LEU A 38 11.93 4.69 -7.50
N ARG A 39 11.43 3.77 -6.67
CA ARG A 39 10.51 4.07 -5.55
C ARG A 39 11.13 5.03 -4.55
N LYS A 40 12.41 4.81 -4.20
CA LYS A 40 13.21 5.71 -3.36
C LYS A 40 13.25 7.13 -3.92
N SER A 41 13.59 7.28 -5.19
CA SER A 41 13.69 8.59 -5.84
C SER A 41 12.35 9.31 -5.88
N LEU A 42 11.25 8.60 -6.16
CA LEU A 42 9.92 9.18 -6.19
C LEU A 42 9.51 9.74 -4.82
N LEU A 43 9.67 8.95 -3.75
CA LEU A 43 9.36 9.40 -2.40
C LEU A 43 10.28 10.53 -1.95
N GLU A 44 11.57 10.47 -2.28
CA GLU A 44 12.52 11.53 -1.95
C GLU A 44 12.12 12.86 -2.60
N GLU A 45 11.78 12.85 -3.90
CA GLU A 45 11.32 14.04 -4.61
C GLU A 45 10.02 14.58 -3.98
N SER A 46 9.04 13.70 -3.74
CA SER A 46 7.75 14.08 -3.16
C SER A 46 7.85 14.61 -1.72
N LEU A 47 8.90 14.27 -0.97
CA LEU A 47 9.12 14.72 0.42
C LEU A 47 10.10 15.89 0.56
N ARG A 48 10.84 16.22 -0.49
CA ARG A 48 11.83 17.32 -0.45
C ARG A 48 11.13 18.67 -0.45
N GLU A 49 10.46 18.98 -1.56
CA GLU A 49 9.78 20.24 -1.81
C GLU A 49 8.62 20.02 -2.78
N GLY A 50 7.55 20.80 -2.62
CA GLY A 50 6.41 20.74 -3.52
C GLY A 50 5.09 21.04 -2.81
N PRO A 51 4.01 21.18 -3.58
CA PRO A 51 2.73 21.68 -3.08
C PRO A 51 2.13 20.85 -1.94
N PHE A 52 2.35 19.53 -1.94
CA PHE A 52 1.92 18.67 -0.85
C PHE A 52 2.69 18.95 0.45
N VAL A 53 4.02 19.04 0.39
CA VAL A 53 4.86 19.35 1.56
C VAL A 53 4.58 20.77 2.07
N ASP A 54 4.37 21.72 1.17
CA ASP A 54 4.02 23.10 1.53
C ASP A 54 2.64 23.17 2.22
N MET A 55 1.67 22.39 1.74
CA MET A 55 0.37 22.25 2.40
C MET A 55 0.51 21.63 3.80
N LEU A 56 1.36 20.61 3.98
CA LEU A 56 1.63 20.06 5.31
C LEU A 56 2.27 21.12 6.23
N ARG A 57 3.27 21.86 5.75
CA ARG A 57 3.93 22.94 6.53
C ARG A 57 2.95 24.04 6.93
N ALA A 58 2.00 24.39 6.06
CA ALA A 58 0.97 25.39 6.34
C ALA A 58 0.02 24.96 7.49
N ASN A 59 -0.15 23.65 7.72
CA ASN A 59 -1.01 23.07 8.76
C ASN A 59 -0.32 22.93 10.13
N LYS A 60 0.80 23.63 10.35
CA LYS A 60 1.52 23.73 11.64
C LYS A 60 1.83 22.34 12.23
N GLU A 61 1.55 22.13 13.51
CA GLU A 61 1.90 20.92 14.26
C GLU A 61 1.29 19.65 13.66
N ALA A 62 0.01 19.69 13.26
CA ALA A 62 -0.65 18.53 12.67
C ALA A 62 0.00 18.10 11.35
N GLY A 63 0.27 19.07 10.46
CA GLY A 63 0.95 18.79 9.20
C GLY A 63 2.42 18.41 9.37
N GLN A 64 3.12 18.97 10.37
CA GLN A 64 4.49 18.58 10.71
C GLN A 64 4.56 17.13 11.21
N ASN A 65 3.58 16.68 12.01
CA ASN A 65 3.51 15.29 12.46
C ASN A 65 3.31 14.32 11.29
N ILE A 66 2.44 14.67 10.33
CA ILE A 66 2.25 13.89 9.10
C ILE A 66 3.55 13.82 8.29
N TYR A 67 4.21 14.96 8.09
CA TYR A 67 5.49 15.02 7.39
C TYR A 67 6.55 14.15 8.06
N ASN A 68 6.68 14.23 9.38
CA ASN A 68 7.64 13.45 10.14
C ASN A 68 7.38 11.94 10.02
N ASN A 69 6.12 11.52 10.04
CA ASN A 69 5.76 10.10 9.87
C ASN A 69 6.13 9.58 8.48
N LEU A 70 5.83 10.35 7.43
CA LEU A 70 6.19 10.01 6.05
C LEU A 70 7.71 9.98 5.85
N TYR A 71 8.41 10.97 6.40
CA TYR A 71 9.87 11.04 6.32
C TYR A 71 10.54 9.90 7.08
N ASN A 72 10.04 9.55 8.27
CA ASN A 72 10.53 8.41 9.04
C ASN A 72 10.32 7.09 8.29
N MET A 73 9.14 6.88 7.70
CA MET A 73 8.89 5.71 6.85
C MET A 73 9.86 5.66 5.66
N TYR A 74 10.04 6.78 4.95
CA TYR A 74 11.02 6.87 3.85
C TYR A 74 12.43 6.51 4.32
N ARG A 75 12.86 7.07 5.46
CA ARG A 75 14.19 6.83 6.02
C ARG A 75 14.36 5.36 6.41
N ASP A 76 13.43 4.82 7.19
CA ASP A 76 13.50 3.45 7.71
C ASP A 76 13.52 2.42 6.58
N ILE A 77 12.73 2.61 5.51
CA ILE A 77 12.64 1.67 4.39
C ILE A 77 13.81 1.84 3.40
N PHE A 78 14.12 3.07 3.00
CA PHE A 78 14.97 3.33 1.82
C PHE A 78 16.36 3.90 2.12
N VAL A 79 16.57 4.48 3.30
CA VAL A 79 17.86 5.06 3.71
C VAL A 79 18.57 4.10 4.64
N ASP A 80 17.92 3.78 5.75
CA ASP A 80 18.45 2.91 6.79
C ASP A 80 18.26 1.43 6.43
N CYS A 81 17.38 1.14 5.45
CA CYS A 81 17.04 -0.22 4.99
C CYS A 81 16.71 -1.17 6.15
N LYS A 82 16.05 -0.65 7.19
CA LYS A 82 15.77 -1.34 8.45
C LYS A 82 15.09 -2.69 8.24
N TYR A 83 14.22 -2.76 7.23
CA TYR A 83 13.40 -3.95 6.93
C TYR A 83 13.94 -4.78 5.77
N LEU A 84 14.97 -4.31 5.07
CA LEU A 84 15.37 -4.84 3.76
C LEU A 84 16.87 -5.13 3.71
N LYS A 85 17.20 -6.29 3.15
CA LYS A 85 18.55 -6.62 2.70
C LYS A 85 18.71 -6.14 1.25
N VAL A 86 19.56 -5.15 1.07
CA VAL A 86 19.90 -4.54 -0.23
C VAL A 86 21.25 -5.08 -0.68
N GLU A 87 21.23 -5.89 -1.73
CA GLU A 87 22.41 -6.44 -2.41
C GLU A 87 22.49 -5.90 -3.85
N ASP A 88 23.65 -6.05 -4.50
CA ASP A 88 23.93 -5.44 -5.80
C ASP A 88 22.95 -5.85 -6.90
N ASP A 89 22.38 -7.07 -6.81
CA ASP A 89 21.47 -7.66 -7.78
C ASP A 89 20.09 -7.99 -7.19
N ASN A 90 19.90 -7.81 -5.89
CA ASN A 90 18.71 -8.28 -5.21
C ASN A 90 18.28 -7.43 -4.00
N ILE A 91 16.97 -7.23 -3.86
CA ILE A 91 16.34 -6.66 -2.69
C ILE A 91 15.43 -7.72 -2.08
N SER A 92 15.67 -8.06 -0.83
CA SER A 92 14.85 -9.01 -0.05
C SER A 92 14.55 -8.44 1.34
N ARG A 93 13.56 -9.01 2.04
CA ARG A 93 13.16 -8.54 3.37
C ARG A 93 13.91 -9.26 4.50
N PHE A 94 13.99 -8.64 5.68
CA PHE A 94 14.30 -9.34 6.93
C PHE A 94 13.04 -9.98 7.52
N ASP A 95 13.12 -11.24 7.95
CA ASP A 95 11.94 -11.99 8.39
C ASP A 95 11.32 -11.54 9.72
N GLN A 96 12.06 -10.80 10.55
CA GLN A 96 11.65 -10.51 11.94
C GLN A 96 10.75 -9.26 12.09
N ASP A 97 10.78 -8.34 11.11
CA ASP A 97 10.20 -6.98 11.27
C ASP A 97 9.05 -6.68 10.29
N ASN A 98 8.45 -7.71 9.71
CA ASN A 98 7.41 -7.56 8.69
C ASN A 98 6.14 -6.84 9.17
N VAL A 99 5.74 -7.05 10.42
CA VAL A 99 4.56 -6.38 11.01
C VAL A 99 4.78 -4.87 11.08
N GLU A 100 5.95 -4.44 11.54
CA GLU A 100 6.28 -3.02 11.66
C GLU A 100 6.35 -2.35 10.28
N LEU A 101 6.93 -3.03 9.28
CA LEU A 101 6.93 -2.55 7.89
C LEU A 101 5.49 -2.33 7.39
N LEU A 102 4.60 -3.31 7.59
CA LEU A 102 3.21 -3.21 7.17
C LEU A 102 2.45 -2.11 7.92
N GLU A 103 2.66 -1.97 9.23
CA GLU A 103 2.06 -0.90 10.04
C GLU A 103 2.47 0.49 9.52
N GLN A 104 3.75 0.69 9.23
CA GLN A 104 4.24 1.95 8.68
C GLN A 104 3.62 2.25 7.32
N LEU A 105 3.58 1.26 6.42
CA LEU A 105 3.08 1.48 5.06
C LEU A 105 1.55 1.69 5.03
N ILE A 106 0.77 0.89 5.77
CA ILE A 106 -0.71 1.05 5.84
C ILE A 106 -1.07 2.39 6.47
N GLY A 107 -0.44 2.71 7.61
CA GLY A 107 -0.72 3.95 8.32
C GLY A 107 -0.45 5.18 7.46
N ASN A 108 0.73 5.23 6.82
CA ASN A 108 1.10 6.35 5.96
C ASN A 108 0.27 6.38 4.66
N TYR A 109 -0.07 5.23 4.07
CA TYR A 109 -0.93 5.19 2.90
C TYR A 109 -2.30 5.83 3.18
N TYR A 110 -2.98 5.41 4.25
CA TYR A 110 -4.29 5.99 4.57
C TYR A 110 -4.21 7.47 4.92
N VAL A 111 -3.15 7.92 5.61
CA VAL A 111 -2.97 9.35 5.88
C VAL A 111 -2.90 10.15 4.58
N VAL A 112 -2.09 9.71 3.62
CA VAL A 112 -1.98 10.41 2.32
C VAL A 112 -3.27 10.28 1.53
N TYR A 113 -3.94 9.12 1.58
CA TYR A 113 -5.19 8.87 0.86
C TYR A 113 -6.34 9.72 1.40
N ASP A 114 -6.46 9.86 2.72
CA ASP A 114 -7.49 10.70 3.35
C ASP A 114 -7.32 12.18 2.96
N ILE A 115 -6.06 12.64 2.89
CA ILE A 115 -5.76 14.00 2.43
C ILE A 115 -6.08 14.14 0.94
N LEU A 116 -5.70 13.16 0.12
CA LEU A 116 -6.00 13.15 -1.31
C LEU A 116 -7.51 13.18 -1.55
N ASP A 117 -8.27 12.29 -0.90
CA ASP A 117 -9.73 12.20 -1.02
C ASP A 117 -10.42 13.49 -0.56
N TYR A 118 -9.97 14.08 0.55
CA TYR A 118 -10.46 15.39 0.97
C TYR A 118 -10.27 16.46 -0.11
N ASN A 119 -9.07 16.55 -0.69
CA ASN A 119 -8.80 17.54 -1.74
C ASN A 119 -9.58 17.24 -3.03
N ILE A 120 -9.79 15.96 -3.37
CA ILE A 120 -10.66 15.56 -4.49
C ILE A 120 -12.08 16.10 -4.31
N ASN A 121 -12.60 16.05 -3.09
CA ASN A 121 -13.95 16.49 -2.77
C ASN A 121 -14.11 18.01 -2.64
N VAL A 122 -13.00 18.74 -2.42
CA VAL A 122 -13.02 20.20 -2.21
C VAL A 122 -12.69 20.98 -3.48
N PHE A 123 -11.84 20.46 -4.36
CA PHE A 123 -11.47 21.15 -5.59
C PHE A 123 -12.57 21.03 -6.67
N GLU A 124 -13.00 22.16 -7.21
CA GLU A 124 -14.15 22.23 -8.13
C GLU A 124 -13.81 21.87 -9.59
N ASN A 125 -12.54 21.93 -9.98
CA ASN A 125 -12.09 21.80 -11.37
C ASN A 125 -11.06 20.68 -11.59
N LEU A 126 -11.33 19.51 -11.00
CA LEU A 126 -10.48 18.34 -11.18
C LEU A 126 -10.76 17.59 -12.48
N ASN A 127 -9.69 17.12 -13.11
CA ASN A 127 -9.80 16.22 -14.23
C ASN A 127 -10.38 14.88 -13.74
N LYS A 128 -11.47 14.42 -14.37
CA LYS A 128 -12.14 13.15 -14.04
C LYS A 128 -11.19 11.96 -14.09
N GLU A 129 -10.27 11.95 -15.04
CA GLU A 129 -9.27 10.89 -15.17
C GLU A 129 -8.42 10.77 -13.90
N ILE A 130 -8.04 11.90 -13.28
CA ILE A 130 -7.26 11.92 -12.04
C ILE A 130 -8.05 11.34 -10.85
N ILE A 131 -9.36 11.62 -10.80
CA ILE A 131 -10.25 11.07 -9.77
C ILE A 131 -10.38 9.55 -9.94
N GLU A 132 -10.55 9.08 -11.17
CA GLU A 132 -10.64 7.64 -11.50
C GLU A 132 -9.34 6.91 -11.18
N LEU A 133 -8.19 7.50 -11.50
CA LEU A 133 -6.86 6.97 -11.16
C LEU A 133 -6.68 6.80 -9.65
N SER A 134 -7.12 7.77 -8.85
CA SER A 134 -7.07 7.70 -7.38
C SER A 134 -7.90 6.53 -6.84
N LYS A 135 -9.14 6.38 -7.32
CA LYS A 135 -10.04 5.29 -6.93
C LYS A 135 -9.47 3.92 -7.31
N SER A 136 -9.06 3.76 -8.56
CA SER A 136 -8.43 2.54 -9.08
C SER A 136 -7.22 2.12 -8.24
N SER A 137 -6.36 3.08 -7.88
CA SER A 137 -5.21 2.81 -7.01
C SER A 137 -5.62 2.37 -5.60
N HIS A 138 -6.69 2.95 -5.04
CA HIS A 138 -7.19 2.56 -3.72
C HIS A 138 -7.77 1.15 -3.71
N GLU A 139 -8.55 0.79 -4.72
CA GLU A 139 -9.06 -0.57 -4.90
C GLU A 139 -7.92 -1.58 -5.01
N TYR A 140 -6.90 -1.27 -5.81
CA TYR A 140 -5.73 -2.13 -5.94
C TYR A 140 -4.96 -2.26 -4.62
N PHE A 141 -4.79 -1.17 -3.87
CA PHE A 141 -4.21 -1.21 -2.53
C PHE A 141 -4.99 -2.16 -1.61
N ILE A 142 -6.32 -2.10 -1.60
CA ILE A 142 -7.16 -2.97 -0.76
C ILE A 142 -6.87 -4.45 -1.06
N ILE A 143 -6.81 -4.82 -2.34
CA ILE A 143 -6.55 -6.20 -2.78
C ILE A 143 -5.11 -6.62 -2.40
N LEU A 144 -4.13 -5.80 -2.77
CA LEU A 144 -2.71 -6.09 -2.53
C LEU A 144 -2.43 -6.27 -1.04
N TYR A 145 -2.95 -5.39 -0.19
CA TYR A 145 -2.75 -5.50 1.25
C TYR A 145 -3.47 -6.69 1.87
N SER A 146 -4.71 -6.95 1.44
CA SER A 146 -5.44 -8.13 1.88
C SER A 146 -4.66 -9.41 1.56
N TYR A 147 -4.03 -9.46 0.38
CA TYR A 147 -3.21 -10.57 -0.07
C TYR A 147 -1.94 -10.71 0.77
N ILE A 148 -1.18 -9.63 0.95
CA ILE A 148 0.04 -9.64 1.76
C ILE A 148 -0.27 -10.06 3.21
N LEU A 149 -1.35 -9.54 3.79
CA LEU A 149 -1.79 -9.91 5.14
C LEU A 149 -2.17 -11.39 5.22
N LEU A 150 -2.95 -11.89 4.26
CA LEU A 150 -3.32 -13.30 4.20
C LEU A 150 -2.07 -14.19 4.12
N VAL A 151 -1.14 -13.91 3.20
CA VAL A 151 0.11 -14.66 3.06
C VAL A 151 0.90 -14.71 4.36
N ASN A 152 1.05 -13.55 5.03
CA ASN A 152 1.77 -13.49 6.30
C ASN A 152 1.01 -14.20 7.44
N LEU A 153 -0.32 -14.13 7.49
CA LEU A 153 -1.14 -14.86 8.47
C LEU A 153 -1.01 -16.38 8.31
N LEU A 154 -1.07 -16.88 7.07
CA LEU A 154 -0.90 -18.30 6.75
C LEU A 154 0.48 -18.81 7.20
N GLN A 155 1.53 -18.06 6.91
CA GLN A 155 2.88 -18.43 7.35
C GLN A 155 2.99 -18.44 8.88
N GLN A 156 2.50 -17.40 9.56
CA GLN A 156 2.62 -17.28 11.00
C GLN A 156 1.80 -18.33 11.75
N LYS A 157 0.61 -18.70 11.26
CA LYS A 157 -0.15 -19.82 11.84
C LYS A 157 0.61 -21.15 11.72
N ASN A 158 1.25 -21.41 10.57
CA ASN A 158 2.10 -22.60 10.41
C ASN A 158 3.28 -22.61 11.39
N VAL A 159 3.90 -21.45 11.65
CA VAL A 159 4.99 -21.31 12.63
C VAL A 159 4.48 -21.42 14.07
N SER A 160 3.32 -20.85 14.39
CA SER A 160 2.80 -20.83 15.76
C SER A 160 2.29 -22.21 16.21
N LEU A 161 1.73 -23.00 15.29
CA LEU A 161 1.43 -24.42 15.50
C LEU A 161 2.67 -25.25 15.88
N VAL A 162 3.87 -24.78 15.56
CA VAL A 162 5.16 -25.44 15.85
C VAL A 162 5.83 -24.86 17.10
N THR A 163 5.66 -23.56 17.38
CA THR A 163 6.47 -22.82 18.37
C THR A 163 5.70 -22.26 19.56
N ASN A 164 4.36 -22.32 19.59
CA ASN A 164 3.49 -21.75 20.64
C ASN A 164 3.72 -20.25 20.93
N ASN A 165 4.24 -19.47 19.97
CA ASN A 165 4.45 -18.03 20.10
C ASN A 165 3.54 -17.25 19.14
N ASP A 166 2.42 -16.74 19.65
CA ASP A 166 1.35 -16.11 18.84
C ASP A 166 1.48 -14.59 18.68
N LYS A 167 2.54 -13.94 19.19
CA LYS A 167 2.61 -12.46 19.21
C LYS A 167 2.53 -11.84 17.81
N GLN A 168 3.26 -12.37 16.84
CA GLN A 168 3.23 -11.86 15.46
C GLN A 168 1.86 -12.10 14.79
N TYR A 169 1.25 -13.26 15.04
CA TYR A 169 -0.09 -13.56 14.54
C TYR A 169 -1.14 -12.58 15.08
N ILE A 170 -1.15 -12.32 16.39
CA ILE A 170 -2.07 -11.36 17.04
C ILE A 170 -1.89 -9.95 16.46
N SER A 171 -0.64 -9.53 16.22
CA SER A 171 -0.37 -8.23 15.60
C SER A 171 -0.87 -8.16 14.16
N LEU A 172 -0.68 -9.20 13.34
CA LEU A 172 -1.21 -9.24 11.97
C LEU A 172 -2.74 -9.20 11.94
N VAL A 173 -3.42 -9.91 12.86
CA VAL A 173 -4.88 -9.86 12.99
C VAL A 173 -5.34 -8.46 13.40
N SER A 174 -4.65 -7.83 14.35
CA SER A 174 -4.96 -6.47 14.80
C SER A 174 -4.77 -5.45 13.67
N LEU A 175 -3.72 -5.60 12.88
CA LEU A 175 -3.44 -4.78 11.71
C LEU A 175 -4.50 -4.95 10.62
N TYR A 176 -4.96 -6.19 10.39
CA TYR A 176 -6.07 -6.46 9.48
C TYR A 176 -7.35 -5.71 9.87
N TYR A 177 -7.75 -5.75 11.16
CA TYR A 177 -8.94 -5.04 11.61
C TYR A 177 -8.78 -3.52 11.51
N PHE A 178 -7.60 -2.99 11.85
CA PHE A 178 -7.29 -1.56 11.63
C PHE A 178 -7.43 -1.16 10.16
N PHE A 179 -6.92 -1.99 9.24
CA PHE A 179 -7.04 -1.79 7.80
C PHE A 179 -8.52 -1.85 7.36
N LYS A 180 -9.23 -2.92 7.72
CA LYS A 180 -10.63 -3.16 7.34
C LYS A 180 -11.55 -2.02 7.80
N ASP A 181 -11.37 -1.52 9.03
CA ASP A 181 -12.18 -0.43 9.58
C ASP A 181 -12.02 0.89 8.80
N ARG A 182 -10.93 1.04 8.04
CA ARG A 182 -10.68 2.21 7.18
C ARG A 182 -11.12 2.02 5.74
N VAL A 183 -11.39 0.80 5.29
CA VAL A 183 -11.86 0.55 3.92
C VAL A 183 -13.28 1.06 3.75
N LYS A 184 -13.46 2.01 2.83
CA LYS A 184 -14.77 2.50 2.37
C LYS A 184 -14.91 2.12 0.90
N THR A 185 -15.64 1.04 0.61
CA THR A 185 -15.88 0.59 -0.75
C THR A 185 -17.33 0.17 -0.97
N GLU A 186 -17.87 0.53 -2.13
CA GLU A 186 -19.15 0.04 -2.63
C GLU A 186 -18.99 -1.19 -3.53
N ASP A 187 -17.75 -1.51 -3.92
CA ASP A 187 -17.42 -2.65 -4.77
C ASP A 187 -17.69 -3.97 -4.03
N GLU A 188 -18.64 -4.76 -4.54
CA GLU A 188 -19.06 -6.04 -3.95
C GLU A 188 -17.96 -7.12 -4.02
N GLU A 189 -17.08 -7.08 -5.02
CA GLU A 189 -15.95 -8.01 -5.10
C GLU A 189 -14.92 -7.70 -4.01
N LEU A 190 -14.64 -6.43 -3.76
CA LEU A 190 -13.75 -6.03 -2.67
C LEU A 190 -14.32 -6.37 -1.30
N LYS A 191 -15.63 -6.14 -1.08
CA LYS A 191 -16.31 -6.56 0.16
C LYS A 191 -16.18 -8.06 0.38
N LEU A 192 -16.42 -8.86 -0.67
CA LEU A 192 -16.32 -10.31 -0.60
C LEU A 192 -14.90 -10.78 -0.25
N ILE A 193 -13.86 -10.13 -0.78
CA ILE A 193 -12.46 -10.44 -0.43
C ILE A 193 -12.23 -10.21 1.07
N LEU A 194 -12.64 -9.05 1.60
CA LEU A 194 -12.49 -8.73 3.03
C LEU A 194 -13.24 -9.75 3.91
N GLU A 195 -14.47 -10.09 3.55
CA GLU A 195 -15.25 -11.12 4.27
C GLU A 195 -14.56 -12.50 4.26
N LYS A 196 -13.96 -12.88 3.13
CA LYS A 196 -13.21 -14.14 3.03
C LYS A 196 -11.93 -14.12 3.85
N VAL A 197 -11.16 -13.04 3.87
CA VAL A 197 -9.95 -12.91 4.72
C VAL A 197 -10.33 -12.98 6.21
N GLU A 198 -11.40 -12.30 6.61
CA GLU A 198 -11.91 -12.37 7.99
C GLU A 198 -12.39 -13.79 8.37
N SER A 199 -12.98 -14.50 7.41
CA SER A 199 -13.36 -15.90 7.59
C SER A 199 -12.13 -16.78 7.87
N VAL A 200 -11.02 -16.59 7.15
CA VAL A 200 -9.75 -17.30 7.41
C VAL A 200 -9.23 -17.01 8.83
N ILE A 201 -9.20 -15.74 9.24
CA ILE A 201 -8.78 -15.35 10.60
C ILE A 201 -9.64 -16.04 11.67
N SER A 202 -10.96 -16.06 11.45
CA SER A 202 -11.91 -16.70 12.37
C SER A 202 -11.72 -18.22 12.43
N MET A 203 -11.50 -18.88 11.29
CA MET A 203 -11.22 -20.32 11.24
C MET A 203 -9.93 -20.69 12.00
N PHE A 204 -8.90 -19.86 11.91
CA PHE A 204 -7.64 -20.07 12.63
C PHE A 204 -7.71 -19.85 14.14
N ALA A 205 -8.70 -19.08 14.62
CA ALA A 205 -8.95 -18.90 16.04
C ALA A 205 -9.53 -20.16 16.72
N VAL A 206 -10.19 -21.05 15.96
CA VAL A 206 -10.90 -22.23 16.50
C VAL A 206 -10.04 -23.51 16.48
N ASP A 207 -8.78 -23.43 16.04
CA ASP A 207 -7.83 -24.56 15.96
C ASP A 207 -8.38 -25.78 15.19
N ASN A 208 -9.14 -25.52 14.12
CA ASN A 208 -9.64 -26.55 13.23
C ASN A 208 -8.56 -26.97 12.22
N LYS A 209 -8.22 -28.26 12.21
CA LYS A 209 -7.30 -28.88 11.24
C LYS A 209 -8.08 -29.58 10.10
N ASP A 210 -9.14 -28.94 9.62
CA ASP A 210 -10.02 -29.53 8.60
C ASP A 210 -9.49 -29.29 7.19
N THR A 211 -9.57 -30.31 6.33
CA THR A 211 -9.23 -30.22 4.90
C THR A 211 -10.03 -29.14 4.18
N ASP A 212 -11.27 -28.88 4.62
CA ASP A 212 -12.13 -27.84 4.05
C ASP A 212 -11.56 -26.43 4.21
N ILE A 213 -10.73 -26.20 5.24
CA ILE A 213 -10.06 -24.90 5.46
C ILE A 213 -8.92 -24.70 4.45
N VAL A 214 -8.19 -25.77 4.13
CA VAL A 214 -7.08 -25.72 3.16
C VAL A 214 -7.63 -25.42 1.76
N ASP A 215 -8.70 -26.08 1.35
CA ASP A 215 -9.36 -25.83 0.06
C ASP A 215 -9.93 -24.41 0.00
N PHE A 216 -10.56 -23.93 1.10
CA PHE A 216 -11.05 -22.56 1.17
C PHE A 216 -9.93 -21.51 1.01
N ILE A 217 -8.83 -21.68 1.74
CA ILE A 217 -7.66 -20.78 1.66
C ILE A 217 -7.05 -20.80 0.26
N THR A 218 -6.90 -21.98 -0.34
CA THR A 218 -6.32 -22.13 -1.68
C THR A 218 -7.18 -21.41 -2.72
N ASN A 219 -8.50 -21.62 -2.69
CA ASN A 219 -9.44 -20.94 -3.58
C ASN A 219 -9.42 -19.41 -3.40
N LEU A 220 -9.31 -18.92 -2.15
CA LEU A 220 -9.17 -17.49 -1.87
C LEU A 220 -7.87 -16.95 -2.46
N TYR A 221 -6.75 -17.64 -2.24
CA TYR A 221 -5.45 -17.26 -2.76
C TYR A 221 -5.46 -17.14 -4.29
N GLU A 222 -5.97 -18.16 -4.99
CA GLU A 222 -6.08 -18.17 -6.45
C GLU A 222 -6.97 -17.02 -6.97
N SER A 223 -8.08 -16.74 -6.28
CA SER A 223 -8.97 -15.62 -6.62
C SER A 223 -8.25 -14.27 -6.49
N MET A 224 -7.49 -14.08 -5.42
CA MET A 224 -6.74 -12.85 -5.18
C MET A 224 -5.57 -12.69 -6.14
N ASP A 225 -4.84 -13.75 -6.46
CA ASP A 225 -3.75 -13.74 -7.45
C ASP A 225 -4.25 -13.31 -8.83
N SER A 226 -5.42 -13.83 -9.24
CA SER A 226 -6.09 -13.44 -10.48
C SER A 226 -6.45 -11.95 -10.48
N LEU A 227 -7.04 -11.46 -9.38
CA LEU A 227 -7.44 -10.06 -9.26
C LEU A 227 -6.26 -9.10 -9.20
N ILE A 228 -5.19 -9.45 -8.49
CA ILE A 228 -3.95 -8.68 -8.48
C ILE A 228 -3.40 -8.59 -9.91
N SER A 229 -3.33 -9.71 -10.61
CA SER A 229 -2.82 -9.75 -11.99
C SER A 229 -3.66 -8.91 -12.96
N GLU A 230 -4.98 -8.89 -12.79
CA GLU A 230 -5.87 -8.05 -13.61
C GLU A 230 -5.70 -6.56 -13.28
N LYS A 231 -5.76 -6.22 -12.00
CA LYS A 231 -5.65 -4.83 -11.54
C LYS A 231 -4.24 -4.27 -11.81
N GLU A 232 -3.19 -5.09 -11.79
CA GLU A 232 -1.83 -4.70 -12.17
C GLU A 232 -1.72 -4.32 -13.66
N LYS A 233 -2.40 -5.05 -14.56
CA LYS A 233 -2.46 -4.70 -15.98
C LYS A 233 -3.19 -3.38 -16.22
N ASN A 234 -4.26 -3.12 -15.48
CA ASN A 234 -4.98 -1.85 -15.55
C ASN A 234 -4.13 -0.72 -14.96
N TRP A 235 -3.46 -0.99 -13.83
CA TRP A 235 -2.52 -0.08 -13.20
C TRP A 235 -1.40 0.38 -14.14
N GLN A 236 -0.78 -0.50 -14.92
CA GLN A 236 0.27 -0.09 -15.86
C GLN A 236 -0.23 0.93 -16.90
N LYS A 237 -1.50 0.84 -17.29
CA LYS A 237 -2.15 1.83 -18.17
C LYS A 237 -2.40 3.12 -17.42
N ASP A 238 -2.93 3.03 -16.20
CA ASP A 238 -3.20 4.15 -15.30
C ASP A 238 -1.91 4.97 -15.01
N TYR A 239 -0.80 4.27 -14.79
CA TYR A 239 0.51 4.89 -14.61
C TYR A 239 0.99 5.62 -15.87
N GLN A 240 0.85 5.01 -17.05
CA GLN A 240 1.21 5.66 -18.31
C GLN A 240 0.34 6.90 -18.57
N ALA A 241 -0.95 6.85 -18.24
CA ALA A 241 -1.84 8.00 -18.28
C ALA A 241 -1.37 9.10 -17.32
N SER A 242 -1.01 8.74 -16.07
CA SER A 242 -0.49 9.67 -15.06
C SER A 242 0.77 10.42 -15.53
N ILE A 243 1.71 9.71 -16.15
CA ILE A 243 2.94 10.30 -16.72
C ILE A 243 2.58 11.24 -17.87
N SER A 244 1.65 10.84 -18.74
CA SER A 244 1.26 11.63 -19.90
C SER A 244 0.63 12.95 -19.46
N LEU A 245 -0.25 12.92 -18.45
CA LEU A 245 -0.86 14.10 -17.84
C LEU A 245 0.18 15.06 -17.22
N LEU A 246 1.21 14.52 -16.56
CA LEU A 246 2.29 15.31 -15.98
C LEU A 246 3.23 15.91 -17.05
N LYS A 247 3.51 15.19 -18.14
CA LYS A 247 4.36 15.68 -19.23
C LYS A 247 3.70 16.79 -20.04
N MET A 248 2.38 16.68 -20.27
CA MET A 248 1.59 17.73 -20.92
C MET A 248 1.68 19.07 -20.19
N ASP A 249 1.90 19.04 -18.87
CA ASP A 249 2.12 20.23 -18.03
C ASP A 249 3.46 20.91 -18.35
N THR A 250 4.55 20.14 -18.42
CA THR A 250 5.91 20.66 -18.68
C THR A 250 6.13 21.18 -20.12
N SER A 251 5.31 20.74 -21.07
CA SER A 251 5.38 21.20 -22.47
C SER A 251 4.58 22.49 -22.75
N GLY A 252 3.85 23.01 -21.77
CA GLY A 252 3.05 24.24 -21.87
C GLY A 252 3.78 25.53 -21.49
N GLU A 253 5.06 25.46 -21.09
CA GLU A 253 5.88 26.61 -20.67
C GLU A 253 6.92 27.07 -21.73
N ASN A 254 6.69 26.83 -23.03
CA ASN A 254 7.49 27.42 -24.12
C ASN A 254 6.66 28.33 -25.01
#